data_AF-A0A916D8T0-F1
#
_entry.id   AF-A0A916D8T0-F1
#
_cell.length_a   1.000
_cell.length_b   1.000
_cell.length_c   1.000
_cell.angle_alpha   90.00
_cell.angle_beta   90.00
_cell.angle_gamma   90.00
#
_symmetry.space_group_name_H-M   'P 1'
#
loop_
_entity.id
_entity.type
_entity.pdbx_description
1 polymer ?
#
loop_
_entity_poly.entity_id
_entity_poly.type
_entity_poly.pdbx_seq_one_letter_code
_entity_poly.pdbx_strand_id
1 'polypeptide(L)'
;AADATTLTPWGAGAAIGGSLIEGILRASENLNNANILSAPHILTSDNEEAEIKVGNNIPIISSRVQSAAGVTNATGNLATSVNVERQDIGVTLRVTPQISEGDTLRLKIFQEITAINRGLISDTGDPNQVGVPLSSRKVENTVVVSDGETVVIGGLIGNADEDTENKIPWVGDIPFLGWAFKSTTDRLRKENLLVFLTPYIVRSAADMEKQSIRKREEFAKASAEAIARSPSELEEEERRKEEAEEKGVAYDEPEDTGNAIRDNLGSLARRYPAERMGQIEAQQEQERRERERAESAAANAPSWGVLAAIFRSEQAAQAQLTELVDAGYDGTLVSGDQAGAVFYELRLGPFPSSDQANRVADAVRRGYGLSPTVIQLEAGGGAKP
;
A
#
# COMPACT_ATOMS: atom_id res chain seq x y z
N ALA A 1 -1.79 21.01 20.53
CA ALA A 1 -2.24 22.03 21.49
C ALA A 1 -2.48 23.30 20.70
N ALA A 2 -3.67 23.91 20.81
CA ALA A 2 -4.01 25.14 20.10
C ALA A 2 -3.65 26.33 20.98
N ASP A 3 -2.69 27.15 20.55
CA ASP A 3 -2.43 28.47 21.14
C ASP A 3 -3.45 29.46 20.57
N ALA A 4 -4.57 29.62 21.27
CA ALA A 4 -5.53 30.68 20.98
C ALA A 4 -5.08 31.96 21.71
N THR A 5 -4.48 32.91 20.98
CA THR A 5 -4.12 34.22 21.55
C THR A 5 -5.38 35.08 21.56
N THR A 6 -6.12 35.01 22.65
CA THR A 6 -7.29 35.89 22.88
C THR A 6 -6.78 37.18 23.52
N LEU A 7 -6.90 38.30 22.79
CA LEU A 7 -6.68 39.61 23.38
C LEU A 7 -7.85 39.89 24.33
N THR A 8 -7.56 40.16 25.60
CA THR A 8 -8.58 40.49 26.59
C THR A 8 -9.37 41.72 26.13
N PRO A 9 -10.71 41.68 26.11
CA PRO A 9 -11.50 42.81 25.65
C PRO A 9 -11.25 44.01 26.57
N TRP A 10 -10.72 45.09 26.00
CA TRP A 10 -10.59 46.37 26.69
C TRP A 10 -11.83 47.21 26.40
N GLY A 11 -12.55 47.57 27.46
CA GLY A 11 -13.73 48.44 27.40
C GLY A 11 -13.38 49.86 27.86
N ALA A 12 -13.71 50.86 27.05
CA ALA A 12 -13.61 52.27 27.42
C ALA A 12 -15.01 52.89 27.44
N GLY A 13 -15.41 53.45 28.58
CA GLY A 13 -16.70 54.09 28.77
C GLY A 13 -16.57 55.61 28.94
N ALA A 14 -17.36 56.39 28.20
CA ALA A 14 -17.43 57.84 28.36
C ALA A 14 -18.88 58.28 28.59
N ALA A 15 -19.12 59.09 29.62
CA ALA A 15 -20.45 59.65 29.91
C ALA A 15 -20.60 61.00 29.17
N ILE A 16 -21.55 61.08 28.24
CA ILE A 16 -21.87 62.32 27.52
C ILE A 16 -23.35 62.61 27.75
N GLY A 17 -23.68 63.75 28.39
CA GLY A 17 -25.08 64.17 28.59
C GLY A 17 -25.94 63.27 29.48
N GLY A 18 -25.35 62.49 30.40
CA GLY A 18 -26.09 61.58 31.29
C GLY A 18 -26.31 60.17 30.73
N SER A 19 -25.80 59.87 29.52
CA SER A 19 -25.82 58.53 28.93
C SER A 19 -24.40 57.96 28.86
N LEU A 20 -24.24 56.69 29.25
CA LEU A 20 -22.95 55.98 29.24
C LEU A 20 -22.76 55.36 27.85
N ILE A 21 -21.71 55.78 27.13
CA ILE A 21 -21.32 55.13 25.88
C ILE A 21 -20.22 54.14 26.22
N GLU A 22 -20.49 52.85 26.02
CA GLU A 22 -19.55 51.75 26.24
C GLU A 22 -19.15 51.14 24.89
N GLY A 23 -17.85 51.10 24.61
CA GLY A 23 -17.28 50.44 23.43
C GLY A 23 -16.43 49.25 23.85
N ILE A 24 -16.60 48.11 23.16
CA ILE A 24 -15.83 46.89 23.42
C ILE A 24 -15.09 46.50 22.13
N LEU A 25 -13.76 46.44 22.19
CA LEU A 25 -12.94 45.89 21.11
C LEU A 25 -12.75 44.38 21.34
N ARG A 26 -13.00 43.59 20.30
CA ARG A 26 -12.76 42.13 20.32
C ARG A 26 -11.88 41.75 19.15
N ALA A 27 -10.78 41.07 19.43
CA ALA A 27 -9.88 40.51 18.43
C ALA A 27 -9.44 39.12 18.90
N SER A 28 -9.50 38.15 17.99
CA SER A 28 -9.14 36.76 18.28
C SER A 28 -8.58 36.13 17.01
N GLU A 29 -7.42 35.50 17.12
CA GLU A 29 -6.83 34.68 16.07
C GLU A 29 -6.78 33.23 16.55
N ASN A 30 -7.28 32.30 15.73
CA ASN A 30 -7.31 30.88 16.03
C ASN A 30 -6.52 30.11 14.96
N LEU A 31 -5.41 29.50 15.37
CA LEU A 31 -4.59 28.67 14.50
C LEU A 31 -4.80 27.20 14.85
N ASN A 32 -5.44 26.46 13.95
CA ASN A 32 -5.74 25.04 14.12
C ASN A 32 -4.97 24.21 13.10
N ASN A 33 -3.97 23.47 13.56
CA ASN A 33 -3.21 22.53 12.74
C ASN A 33 -3.57 21.10 13.13
N ALA A 34 -4.04 20.32 12.16
CA ALA A 34 -4.33 18.89 12.32
C ALA A 34 -3.54 18.11 11.27
N ASN A 35 -2.77 17.11 11.70
CA ASN A 35 -2.09 16.16 10.82
C ASN A 35 -2.62 14.76 11.13
N ILE A 36 -3.08 14.05 10.11
CA ILE A 36 -3.60 12.68 10.24
C ILE A 36 -2.76 11.80 9.32
N LEU A 37 -2.00 10.90 9.92
CA LEU A 37 -1.26 9.86 9.22
C LEU A 37 -1.86 8.49 9.58
N SER A 38 -2.36 7.78 8.58
CA SER A 38 -2.89 6.43 8.74
C SER A 38 -2.21 5.50 7.73
N ALA A 39 -1.64 4.40 8.22
CA ALA A 39 -0.96 3.39 7.40
C ALA A 39 -1.60 2.00 7.60
N PRO A 40 -2.78 1.73 7.00
CA PRO A 40 -3.38 0.41 7.06
C PRO A 40 -2.56 -0.59 6.23
N HIS A 41 -2.36 -1.79 6.78
CA HIS A 41 -1.68 -2.90 6.12
C HIS A 41 -2.57 -4.13 6.15
N ILE A 42 -2.60 -4.88 5.04
CA ILE A 42 -3.38 -6.11 4.91
C ILE A 42 -2.61 -7.09 4.01
N LEU A 43 -2.65 -8.38 4.37
CA LEU A 43 -2.12 -9.48 3.59
C LEU A 43 -3.29 -10.28 3.04
N THR A 44 -3.24 -10.65 1.76
CA THR A 44 -4.26 -11.48 1.12
C THR A 44 -3.66 -12.35 0.02
N SER A 45 -4.41 -13.37 -0.39
CA SER A 45 -4.07 -14.23 -1.51
C SER A 45 -4.41 -13.56 -2.85
N ASP A 46 -3.79 -14.04 -3.92
CA ASP A 46 -4.13 -13.60 -5.28
C ASP A 46 -5.60 -13.89 -5.61
N ASN A 47 -6.28 -12.92 -6.22
CA ASN A 47 -7.71 -12.91 -6.54
C ASN A 47 -8.69 -13.00 -5.35
N GLU A 48 -8.21 -12.90 -4.10
CA GLU A 48 -9.06 -12.92 -2.91
C GLU A 48 -9.26 -11.51 -2.34
N GLU A 49 -10.52 -11.10 -2.20
CA GLU A 49 -10.87 -9.83 -1.57
C GLU A 49 -10.60 -9.90 -0.06
N ALA A 50 -9.80 -8.97 0.45
CA ALA A 50 -9.56 -8.83 1.87
C ALA A 50 -9.99 -7.45 2.36
N GLU A 51 -10.53 -7.41 3.58
CA GLU A 51 -11.02 -6.20 4.23
C GLU A 51 -10.45 -6.08 5.64
N ILE A 52 -10.00 -4.86 5.98
CA ILE A 52 -9.68 -4.45 7.34
C ILE A 52 -10.50 -3.21 7.70
N LYS A 53 -11.23 -3.31 8.82
CA LYS A 53 -12.01 -2.23 9.41
C LYS A 53 -11.44 -1.93 10.80
N VAL A 54 -10.90 -0.72 10.98
CA VAL A 54 -10.37 -0.26 12.27
C VAL A 54 -11.14 1.00 12.66
N GLY A 55 -11.94 0.91 13.71
CA GLY A 55 -12.86 1.99 14.01
C GLY A 55 -13.70 1.77 15.25
N ASN A 56 -14.57 2.75 15.49
CA ASN A 56 -15.56 2.71 16.54
C ASN A 56 -16.95 2.68 15.91
N ASN A 57 -17.87 1.94 16.52
CA ASN A 57 -19.27 1.96 16.14
C ASN A 57 -20.02 2.97 17.00
N ILE A 58 -20.38 4.11 16.40
CA ILE A 58 -21.08 5.19 17.10
C ILE A 58 -22.59 5.15 16.80
N PRO A 59 -23.45 5.44 17.80
CA PRO A 59 -24.87 5.64 17.55
C PRO A 59 -25.13 7.01 16.89
N ILE A 60 -25.92 7.02 15.83
CA ILE A 60 -26.44 8.21 15.15
C ILE A 60 -27.97 8.19 15.25
N ILE A 61 -28.57 9.34 15.59
CA ILE A 61 -30.03 9.46 15.66
C ILE A 61 -30.58 9.53 14.24
N SER A 62 -31.35 8.53 13.80
CA SER A 62 -31.91 8.46 12.44
C SER A 62 -33.27 9.15 12.33
N SER A 63 -34.09 9.07 13.39
CA SER A 63 -35.36 9.80 13.48
C SER A 63 -35.81 10.01 14.92
N ARG A 64 -36.60 11.07 15.15
CA ARG A 64 -37.28 11.31 16.42
C ARG A 64 -38.75 11.50 16.13
N VAL A 65 -39.58 10.61 16.66
CA VAL A 65 -41.03 10.71 16.56
C VAL A 65 -41.55 11.21 17.90
N GLN A 66 -42.08 12.43 17.92
CA GLN A 66 -42.86 12.90 19.07
C GLN A 66 -44.29 12.41 18.91
N SER A 67 -44.85 11.83 19.98
CA SER A 67 -46.21 11.33 19.98
C SER A 67 -47.21 12.50 19.89
N ALA A 68 -48.40 12.22 19.34
CA ALA A 68 -49.47 13.22 19.27
C ALA A 68 -49.85 13.76 20.67
N ALA A 69 -50.38 14.99 20.70
CA ALA A 69 -50.79 15.65 21.94
C ALA A 69 -51.69 14.75 22.79
N GLY A 70 -51.30 14.51 24.05
CA GLY A 70 -52.05 13.69 25.02
C GLY A 70 -51.39 12.36 25.41
N VAL A 71 -50.37 11.89 24.67
CA VAL A 71 -49.58 10.70 25.07
C VAL A 71 -48.31 11.16 25.79
N THR A 72 -48.26 10.96 27.11
CA THR A 72 -47.15 11.42 27.97
C THR A 72 -46.32 10.25 28.48
N ASN A 73 -45.02 10.48 28.73
CA ASN A 73 -44.14 9.53 29.41
C ASN A 73 -44.43 9.53 30.93
N ALA A 74 -43.75 8.67 31.69
CA ALA A 74 -43.91 8.57 33.15
C ALA A 74 -43.60 9.87 33.93
N THR A 75 -43.02 10.88 33.27
CA THR A 75 -42.65 12.20 33.82
C THR A 75 -43.58 13.33 33.33
N GLY A 76 -44.66 13.01 32.59
CA GLY A 76 -45.64 13.99 32.13
C GLY A 76 -45.25 14.78 30.87
N ASN A 77 -44.11 14.47 30.25
CA ASN A 77 -43.68 15.07 28.99
C ASN A 77 -44.24 14.29 27.79
N LEU A 78 -44.38 14.93 26.61
CA LEU A 78 -44.79 14.24 25.38
C LEU A 78 -43.89 13.02 25.12
N ALA A 79 -44.48 11.85 24.88
CA ALA A 79 -43.72 10.63 24.65
C ALA A 79 -42.90 10.75 23.35
N THR A 80 -41.57 10.73 23.46
CA THR A 80 -40.65 10.80 22.32
C THR A 80 -39.97 9.46 22.09
N SER A 81 -40.13 8.90 20.89
CA SER A 81 -39.36 7.74 20.43
C SER A 81 -38.17 8.24 19.62
N VAL A 82 -36.97 7.78 19.96
CA VAL A 82 -35.73 8.09 19.22
C VAL A 82 -35.27 6.80 18.56
N ASN A 83 -35.23 6.79 17.23
CA ASN A 83 -34.62 5.72 16.47
C ASN A 83 -33.12 6.01 16.35
N VAL A 84 -32.30 5.05 16.72
CA VAL A 84 -30.84 5.17 16.72
C VAL A 84 -30.29 4.11 15.79
N GLU A 85 -29.59 4.57 14.76
CA GLU A 85 -28.84 3.73 13.82
C GLU A 85 -27.37 3.69 14.25
N ARG A 86 -26.70 2.58 13.96
CA ARG A 86 -25.29 2.36 14.31
C ARG A 86 -24.44 2.56 13.07
N GLN A 87 -23.47 3.47 13.14
CA GLN A 87 -22.57 3.79 12.05
C GLN A 87 -21.13 3.49 12.47
N ASP A 88 -20.45 2.68 11.65
CA ASP A 88 -19.02 2.45 11.81
C ASP A 88 -18.23 3.65 11.28
N ILE A 89 -17.34 4.17 12.12
CA ILE A 89 -16.41 5.25 11.77
C ILE A 89 -14.99 4.78 12.01
N GLY A 90 -14.06 5.15 11.14
CA GLY A 90 -12.66 4.77 11.25
C GLY A 90 -12.01 4.60 9.89
N VAL A 91 -10.99 3.75 9.82
CA VAL A 91 -10.28 3.40 8.59
C VAL A 91 -10.79 2.06 8.09
N THR A 92 -11.35 2.05 6.89
CA THR A 92 -11.73 0.85 6.15
C THR A 92 -10.84 0.73 4.92
N LEU A 93 -10.13 -0.38 4.78
CA LEU A 93 -9.36 -0.71 3.58
C LEU A 93 -9.84 -2.07 3.07
N ARG A 94 -10.17 -2.11 1.78
CA ARG A 94 -10.55 -3.31 1.07
C ARG A 94 -9.78 -3.39 -0.23
N VAL A 95 -9.19 -4.55 -0.48
CA VAL A 95 -8.29 -4.74 -1.61
C VAL A 95 -8.52 -6.11 -2.24
N THR A 96 -8.53 -6.15 -3.57
CA THR A 96 -8.50 -7.39 -4.35
C THR A 96 -7.28 -7.33 -5.26
N PRO A 97 -6.22 -8.10 -5.00
CA PRO A 97 -5.07 -8.17 -5.88
C PRO A 97 -5.27 -9.18 -7.00
N GLN A 98 -4.64 -8.90 -8.13
CA GLN A 98 -4.48 -9.80 -9.25
C GLN A 98 -3.03 -9.70 -9.74
N ILE A 99 -2.24 -10.76 -9.56
CA ILE A 99 -0.85 -10.82 -9.99
C ILE A 99 -0.81 -11.12 -11.50
N SER A 100 -0.10 -10.29 -12.25
CA SER A 100 0.16 -10.48 -13.69
C SER A 100 1.57 -11.06 -13.92
N GLU A 101 1.84 -11.52 -15.14
CA GLU A 101 3.19 -11.92 -15.54
C GLU A 101 4.13 -10.69 -15.52
N GLY A 102 5.37 -10.87 -15.02
CA GLY A 102 6.36 -9.79 -14.94
C GLY A 102 6.27 -8.88 -13.71
N ASP A 103 6.04 -9.46 -12.52
CA ASP A 103 6.08 -8.77 -11.20
C ASP A 103 5.20 -7.51 -11.09
N THR A 104 4.15 -7.45 -11.90
CA THR A 104 3.16 -6.39 -11.90
C THR A 104 1.86 -6.88 -11.28
N LEU A 105 1.20 -6.05 -10.50
CA LEU A 105 -0.05 -6.35 -9.82
C LEU A 105 -1.13 -5.37 -10.28
N ARG A 106 -2.32 -5.89 -10.57
CA ARG A 106 -3.54 -5.09 -10.65
C ARG A 106 -4.23 -5.13 -9.30
N LEU A 107 -4.49 -3.97 -8.72
CA LEU A 107 -5.13 -3.85 -7.41
C LEU A 107 -6.43 -3.09 -7.56
N LYS A 108 -7.54 -3.72 -7.18
CA LYS A 108 -8.80 -3.02 -6.94
C LYS A 108 -8.82 -2.58 -5.49
N ILE A 109 -8.80 -1.26 -5.25
CA ILE A 109 -8.68 -0.68 -3.91
C ILE A 109 -9.93 0.13 -3.60
N PHE A 110 -10.43 -0.08 -2.39
CA PHE A 110 -11.42 0.76 -1.74
C PHE A 110 -10.86 1.16 -0.38
N GLN A 111 -10.64 2.45 -0.18
CA GLN A 111 -10.21 3.00 1.09
C GLN A 111 -11.19 4.09 1.53
N GLU A 112 -11.63 4.01 2.78
CA GLU A 112 -12.47 5.02 3.41
C GLU A 112 -11.90 5.39 4.77
N ILE A 113 -11.81 6.70 5.03
CA ILE A 113 -11.47 7.25 6.33
C ILE A 113 -12.62 8.11 6.79
N THR A 114 -13.33 7.64 7.80
CA THR A 114 -14.43 8.34 8.44
C THR A 114 -14.03 8.77 9.84
N ALA A 115 -14.23 10.05 10.15
CA ALA A 115 -13.90 10.62 11.44
C ALA A 115 -14.99 11.61 11.90
N ILE A 116 -15.10 11.82 13.20
CA ILE A 116 -16.00 12.83 13.77
C ILE A 116 -15.47 14.22 13.43
N ASN A 117 -16.30 15.03 12.78
CA ASN A 117 -15.96 16.41 12.47
C ASN A 117 -16.36 17.34 13.63
N ARG A 118 -15.46 17.49 14.62
CA ARG A 118 -15.73 18.33 15.79
C ARG A 118 -15.94 19.81 15.46
N GLY A 119 -15.41 20.30 14.34
CA GLY A 119 -15.53 21.70 13.93
C GLY A 119 -16.94 22.09 13.47
N LEU A 120 -17.71 21.14 12.93
CA LEU A 120 -19.09 21.39 12.48
C LEU A 120 -20.13 21.23 13.60
N ILE A 121 -19.74 20.81 14.80
CA ILE A 121 -20.69 20.58 15.91
C ILE A 121 -21.46 21.87 16.24
N SER A 122 -20.82 23.03 16.22
CA SER A 122 -21.47 24.32 16.49
C SER A 122 -22.41 24.79 15.37
N ASP A 123 -22.18 24.35 14.12
CA ASP A 123 -22.96 24.76 12.95
C ASP A 123 -24.18 23.87 12.70
N THR A 124 -24.10 22.58 13.04
CA THR A 124 -25.16 21.60 12.77
C THR A 124 -26.24 21.56 13.86
N GLY A 125 -25.94 22.02 15.09
CA GLY A 125 -26.84 22.01 16.26
C GLY A 125 -26.38 21.07 17.38
N ASP A 126 -27.18 20.93 18.45
CA ASP A 126 -26.84 20.06 19.60
C ASP A 126 -26.64 18.60 19.13
N PRO A 127 -25.44 18.00 19.30
CA PRO A 127 -25.17 16.61 18.91
C PRO A 127 -26.13 15.59 19.51
N ASN A 128 -26.73 15.89 20.66
CA ASN A 128 -27.73 15.04 21.32
C ASN A 128 -29.10 15.11 20.64
N GLN A 129 -29.30 16.05 19.72
CA GLN A 129 -30.55 16.29 19.00
C GLN A 129 -30.46 15.91 17.52
N VAL A 130 -29.38 16.30 16.83
CA VAL A 130 -29.23 16.14 15.37
C VAL A 130 -28.23 15.06 14.95
N GLY A 131 -27.50 14.47 15.91
CA GLY A 131 -26.41 13.53 15.64
C GLY A 131 -25.06 14.22 15.44
N VAL A 132 -23.99 13.42 15.48
CA VAL A 132 -22.61 13.92 15.39
C VAL A 132 -22.23 14.08 13.91
N PRO A 133 -21.72 15.25 13.47
CA PRO A 133 -21.26 15.42 12.09
C PRO A 133 -20.04 14.55 11.81
N LEU A 134 -20.03 13.88 10.65
CA LEU A 134 -18.96 13.01 10.18
C LEU A 134 -18.26 13.61 8.96
N SER A 135 -16.94 13.47 8.90
CA SER A 135 -16.15 13.65 7.68
C SER A 135 -15.79 12.29 7.13
N SER A 136 -16.10 12.02 5.86
CA SER A 136 -15.65 10.82 5.14
C SER A 136 -14.73 11.22 3.98
N ARG A 137 -13.62 10.50 3.86
CA ARG A 137 -12.66 10.59 2.74
C ARG A 137 -12.61 9.22 2.09
N LYS A 138 -13.09 9.11 0.85
CA LYS A 138 -13.20 7.84 0.14
C LYS A 138 -12.38 7.85 -1.15
N VAL A 139 -11.62 6.79 -1.37
CA VAL A 139 -10.88 6.50 -2.62
C VAL A 139 -11.30 5.12 -3.11
N GLU A 140 -11.76 5.06 -4.36
CA GLU A 140 -12.13 3.81 -5.03
C GLU A 140 -11.50 3.82 -6.42
N ASN A 141 -10.49 2.98 -6.63
CA ASN A 141 -9.70 2.98 -7.86
C ASN A 141 -9.16 1.58 -8.18
N THR A 142 -8.88 1.32 -9.45
CA THR A 142 -8.13 0.15 -9.89
C THR A 142 -6.81 0.61 -10.49
N VAL A 143 -5.70 0.17 -9.91
CA VAL A 143 -4.35 0.60 -10.32
C VAL A 143 -3.52 -0.61 -10.71
N VAL A 144 -2.57 -0.39 -11.62
CA VAL A 144 -1.56 -1.38 -12.02
C VAL A 144 -0.22 -0.86 -11.52
N VAL A 145 0.47 -1.67 -10.73
CA VAL A 145 1.66 -1.27 -9.96
C VAL A 145 2.66 -2.40 -9.93
N SER A 146 3.96 -2.08 -9.93
CA SER A 146 5.01 -3.08 -9.79
C SER A 146 5.27 -3.44 -8.33
N ASP A 147 5.83 -4.63 -8.10
CA ASP A 147 6.21 -5.09 -6.77
C ASP A 147 7.19 -4.11 -6.09
N GLY A 148 6.88 -3.71 -4.85
CA GLY A 148 7.70 -2.81 -4.04
C GLY A 148 7.67 -1.34 -4.44
N GLU A 149 6.95 -0.95 -5.50
CA GLU A 149 6.88 0.44 -5.96
C GLU A 149 5.78 1.24 -5.24
N THR A 150 6.12 2.44 -4.76
CA THR A 150 5.14 3.34 -4.15
C THR A 150 4.49 4.21 -5.22
N VAL A 151 3.16 4.14 -5.33
CA VAL A 151 2.39 4.99 -6.24
C VAL A 151 1.40 5.89 -5.49
N VAL A 152 1.06 7.01 -6.10
CA VAL A 152 0.00 7.91 -5.63
C VAL A 152 -1.32 7.47 -6.27
N ILE A 153 -2.28 7.04 -5.45
CA ILE A 153 -3.60 6.58 -5.93
C ILE A 153 -4.68 7.68 -5.86
N GLY A 154 -4.39 8.78 -5.16
CA GLY A 154 -5.28 9.92 -5.06
C GLY A 154 -4.70 11.09 -4.28
N GLY A 155 -5.34 12.26 -4.42
CA GLY A 155 -5.02 13.45 -3.63
C GLY A 155 -6.08 14.54 -3.78
N LEU A 156 -6.10 15.46 -2.82
CA LEU A 156 -6.95 16.65 -2.80
C LEU A 156 -6.12 17.82 -2.28
N ILE A 157 -6.16 18.95 -2.98
CA ILE A 157 -5.66 20.23 -2.48
C ILE A 157 -6.86 21.17 -2.52
N GLY A 158 -7.34 21.55 -1.36
CA GLY A 158 -8.46 22.45 -1.16
C GLY A 158 -8.01 23.70 -0.42
N ASN A 159 -8.40 24.86 -0.95
CA ASN A 159 -8.31 26.13 -0.24
C ASN A 159 -9.71 26.74 -0.25
N ALA A 160 -10.23 27.08 0.93
CA ALA A 160 -11.46 27.83 1.09
C ALA A 160 -11.13 29.11 1.86
N ASP A 161 -11.53 30.24 1.29
CA ASP A 161 -11.36 31.57 1.88
C ASP A 161 -12.75 32.16 2.08
N GLU A 162 -13.07 32.51 3.32
CA GLU A 162 -14.38 33.04 3.71
C GLU A 162 -14.18 34.37 4.45
N ASP A 163 -14.50 35.47 3.77
CA ASP A 163 -14.46 36.82 4.31
C ASP A 163 -15.88 37.28 4.62
N THR A 164 -16.16 37.56 5.90
CA THR A 164 -17.44 38.10 6.36
C THR A 164 -17.24 39.50 6.94
N GLU A 165 -17.73 40.52 6.23
CA GLU A 165 -17.74 41.91 6.72
C GLU A 165 -19.15 42.34 7.11
N ASN A 166 -19.36 42.63 8.40
CA ASN A 166 -20.57 43.24 8.93
C ASN A 166 -20.30 44.72 9.23
N LYS A 167 -20.99 45.63 8.56
CA LYS A 167 -20.78 47.09 8.75
C LYS A 167 -22.08 47.86 8.83
N ILE A 168 -22.04 49.00 9.53
CA ILE A 168 -23.14 49.97 9.51
C ILE A 168 -23.15 50.68 8.16
N PRO A 169 -24.27 50.68 7.41
CA PRO A 169 -24.37 51.40 6.14
C PRO A 169 -23.98 52.87 6.29
N TRP A 170 -23.29 53.44 5.30
CA TRP A 170 -22.77 54.82 5.25
C TRP A 170 -21.59 55.14 6.18
N VAL A 171 -21.63 54.72 7.45
CA VAL A 171 -20.60 55.06 8.45
C VAL A 171 -19.40 54.10 8.38
N GLY A 172 -19.65 52.83 8.05
CA GLY A 172 -18.60 51.81 7.94
C GLY A 172 -17.64 52.00 6.76
N ASP A 173 -18.02 52.80 5.75
CA ASP A 173 -17.23 53.03 4.54
C ASP A 173 -16.32 54.28 4.64
N ILE A 174 -16.40 55.04 5.74
CA ILE A 174 -15.54 56.21 5.96
C ILE A 174 -14.09 55.73 6.17
N PRO A 175 -13.11 56.21 5.38
CA PRO A 175 -11.72 55.84 5.59
C PRO A 175 -11.24 56.26 6.99
N PHE A 176 -10.38 55.45 7.62
CA PHE A 176 -9.92 55.56 9.01
C PHE A 176 -10.99 55.37 10.11
N LEU A 177 -12.14 56.02 10.02
CA LEU A 177 -13.19 55.97 11.05
C LEU A 177 -14.11 54.74 10.94
N GLY A 178 -14.31 54.22 9.73
CA GLY A 178 -15.21 53.09 9.46
C GLY A 178 -14.78 51.78 10.11
N TRP A 179 -13.50 51.63 10.47
CA TRP A 179 -12.96 50.46 11.17
C TRP A 179 -13.57 50.26 12.56
N ALA A 180 -14.02 51.34 13.21
CA ALA A 180 -14.70 51.26 14.51
C ALA A 180 -16.18 50.83 14.39
N PHE A 181 -16.75 50.86 13.18
CA PHE A 181 -18.16 50.58 12.91
C PHE A 181 -18.37 49.35 12.01
N LYS A 182 -17.31 48.54 11.86
CA LYS A 182 -17.35 47.28 11.10
C LYS A 182 -16.70 46.15 11.90
N SER A 183 -17.16 44.94 11.63
CA SER A 183 -16.63 43.70 12.17
C SER A 183 -16.27 42.81 10.98
N THR A 184 -15.00 42.44 10.91
CA THR A 184 -14.47 41.56 9.86
C THR A 184 -14.14 40.20 10.47
N THR A 185 -14.53 39.13 9.79
CA THR A 185 -14.15 37.75 10.13
C THR A 185 -13.57 37.11 8.89
N ASP A 186 -12.29 36.81 8.93
CA ASP A 186 -11.57 36.15 7.82
C ASP A 186 -11.29 34.70 8.24
N ARG A 187 -11.66 33.75 7.38
CA ARG A 187 -11.48 32.32 7.63
C ARG A 187 -10.81 31.65 6.43
N LEU A 188 -9.54 31.33 6.60
CA LEU A 188 -8.77 30.56 5.63
C LEU A 188 -8.69 29.08 6.05
N ARG A 189 -9.25 28.18 5.24
CA ARG A 189 -9.19 26.73 5.43
C ARG A 189 -8.39 26.09 4.30
N LYS A 190 -7.29 25.42 4.67
CA LYS A 190 -6.45 24.64 3.73
C LYS A 190 -6.55 23.15 4.04
N GLU A 191 -6.81 22.35 3.03
CA GLU A 191 -6.98 20.91 3.14
C GLU A 191 -6.10 20.22 2.10
N ASN A 192 -5.10 19.46 2.56
CA ASN A 192 -4.22 18.67 1.69
C ASN A 192 -4.36 17.19 2.04
N LEU A 193 -4.62 16.36 1.04
CA LEU A 193 -4.71 14.91 1.14
C LEU A 193 -3.84 14.30 0.04
N LEU A 194 -3.01 13.33 0.41
CA LEU A 194 -2.30 12.46 -0.51
C LEU A 194 -2.47 11.02 -0.03
N VAL A 195 -2.74 10.12 -0.97
CA VAL A 195 -2.92 8.70 -0.69
C VAL A 195 -1.88 7.91 -1.47
N PHE A 196 -0.99 7.26 -0.73
CA PHE A 196 0.07 6.42 -1.26
C PHE A 196 -0.28 4.94 -1.06
N LEU A 197 0.20 4.11 -1.96
CA LEU A 197 0.10 2.66 -1.87
C LEU A 197 1.41 2.01 -2.31
N THR A 198 1.81 0.95 -1.62
CA THR A 198 3.00 0.16 -1.96
C THR A 198 2.65 -1.32 -1.80
N PRO A 199 2.55 -2.07 -2.90
CA PRO A 199 2.32 -3.51 -2.86
C PRO A 199 3.62 -4.27 -2.57
N TYR A 200 3.49 -5.47 -2.00
CA TYR A 200 4.58 -6.42 -1.86
C TYR A 200 4.07 -7.81 -2.21
N ILE A 201 4.70 -8.48 -3.17
CA ILE A 201 4.42 -9.87 -3.54
C ILE A 201 5.24 -10.79 -2.61
N VAL A 202 4.57 -11.72 -1.95
CA VAL A 202 5.19 -12.74 -1.10
C VAL A 202 5.07 -14.09 -1.80
N ARG A 203 6.16 -14.64 -2.31
CA ARG A 203 6.17 -15.91 -3.07
C ARG A 203 6.65 -17.10 -2.25
N SER A 204 7.54 -16.86 -1.28
CA SER A 204 8.18 -17.90 -0.47
C SER A 204 8.01 -17.66 1.04
N ALA A 205 8.26 -18.70 1.84
CA ALA A 205 8.31 -18.59 3.29
C ALA A 205 9.43 -17.63 3.76
N ALA A 206 10.55 -17.58 3.03
CA ALA A 206 11.63 -16.65 3.27
C ALA A 206 11.19 -15.19 3.06
N ASP A 207 10.43 -14.90 2.00
CA ASP A 207 9.86 -13.57 1.75
C ASP A 207 8.89 -13.17 2.86
N MET A 208 8.04 -14.11 3.30
CA MET A 208 7.07 -13.87 4.37
C MET A 208 7.77 -13.51 5.68
N GLU A 209 8.84 -14.23 6.01
CA GLU A 209 9.65 -13.94 7.18
C GLU A 209 10.34 -12.57 7.06
N LYS A 210 10.93 -12.26 5.90
CA LYS A 210 11.54 -10.97 5.61
C LYS A 210 10.56 -9.81 5.84
N GLN A 211 9.35 -9.91 5.28
CA GLN A 211 8.33 -8.89 5.46
C GLN A 211 7.84 -8.80 6.91
N SER A 212 7.73 -9.92 7.62
CA SER A 212 7.36 -9.95 9.03
C SER A 212 8.38 -9.24 9.91
N ILE A 213 9.68 -9.48 9.69
CA ILE A 213 10.76 -8.79 10.40
C ILE A 213 10.73 -7.30 10.11
N ARG A 214 10.64 -6.91 8.82
CA ARG A 214 10.60 -5.51 8.40
C ARG A 214 9.44 -4.75 9.05
N LYS A 215 8.24 -5.31 9.02
CA LYS A 215 7.05 -4.69 9.60
C LYS A 215 7.10 -4.62 11.12
N ARG A 216 7.67 -5.64 11.77
CA ARG A 216 7.94 -5.62 13.22
C ARG A 216 8.86 -4.45 13.59
N GLU A 217 9.95 -4.25 12.86
CA GLU A 217 10.88 -3.15 13.11
C GLU A 217 10.28 -1.77 12.83
N GLU A 218 9.52 -1.63 11.75
CA GLU A 218 8.79 -0.41 11.44
C GLU A 218 7.80 -0.06 12.55
N PHE A 219 7.00 -1.05 12.99
CA PHE A 219 6.07 -0.90 14.09
C PHE A 219 6.81 -0.57 15.40
N ALA A 220 7.91 -1.26 15.71
CA ALA A 220 8.73 -1.00 16.88
C ALA A 220 9.23 0.44 16.92
N LYS A 221 9.72 0.97 15.79
CA LYS A 221 10.19 2.35 15.67
C LYS A 221 9.05 3.35 15.78
N ALA A 222 7.95 3.12 15.06
CA ALA A 222 6.79 4.01 15.07
C ALA A 222 6.11 4.06 16.45
N SER A 223 6.14 2.95 17.18
CA SER A 223 5.58 2.85 18.53
C SER A 223 6.60 3.08 19.64
N ALA A 224 7.88 3.31 19.32
CA ALA A 224 8.94 3.50 20.31
C ALA A 224 8.62 4.65 21.28
N GLU A 225 8.03 5.74 20.79
CA GLU A 225 7.64 6.89 21.62
C GLU A 225 6.42 6.57 22.51
N ALA A 226 5.45 5.80 21.98
CA ALA A 226 4.25 5.39 22.72
C ALA A 226 4.49 4.22 23.69
N ILE A 227 5.54 3.43 23.45
CA ILE A 227 5.93 2.25 24.22
C ILE A 227 7.19 2.53 25.05
N ALA A 228 7.78 3.73 24.99
CA ALA A 228 8.93 4.09 25.81
C ALA A 228 8.63 3.81 27.29
N ARG A 229 9.59 3.22 28.01
CA ARG A 229 9.51 3.10 29.46
C ARG A 229 9.39 4.51 30.03
N SER A 230 8.43 4.70 30.91
CA SER A 230 8.27 5.94 31.65
C SER A 230 9.55 6.26 32.44
N PRO A 231 9.84 7.53 32.74
CA PRO A 231 11.03 7.89 33.51
C PRO A 231 11.17 7.11 34.82
N SER A 232 10.05 6.85 35.50
CA SER A 232 10.03 6.03 36.73
C SER A 232 10.37 4.55 36.51
N GLU A 233 9.98 3.97 35.37
CA GLU A 233 10.33 2.58 35.04
C GLU A 233 11.82 2.46 34.73
N LEU A 234 12.42 3.46 34.06
CA LEU A 234 13.85 3.51 33.78
C LEU A 234 14.68 3.65 35.06
N GLU A 235 14.27 4.55 35.96
CA GLU A 235 14.92 4.73 37.27
C GLU A 235 14.86 3.44 38.13
N GLU A 236 13.74 2.71 38.10
CA GLU A 236 13.63 1.42 38.80
C GLU A 236 14.51 0.35 38.18
N GLU A 237 14.63 0.34 36.85
CA GLU A 237 15.49 -0.59 36.12
C GLU A 237 16.98 -0.33 36.37
N GLU A 238 17.42 0.93 36.33
CA GLU A 238 18.79 1.34 36.66
C GLU A 238 19.14 0.92 38.09
N ARG A 239 18.25 1.17 39.05
CA ARG A 239 18.45 0.75 40.45
C ARG A 239 18.58 -0.77 40.58
N ARG A 240 17.82 -1.55 39.81
CA ARG A 240 17.94 -3.02 39.79
C ARG A 240 19.23 -3.50 39.13
N LYS A 241 19.71 -2.81 38.09
CA LYS A 241 21.00 -3.10 37.45
C LYS A 241 22.16 -2.84 38.41
N GLU A 242 22.13 -1.71 39.11
CA GLU A 242 23.09 -1.37 40.16
C GLU A 242 23.09 -2.42 41.29
N GLU A 243 21.92 -2.85 41.77
CA GLU A 243 21.81 -3.91 42.76
C GLU A 243 22.34 -5.27 42.27
N ALA A 244 22.16 -5.60 40.99
CA ALA A 244 22.66 -6.84 40.40
C ALA A 244 24.19 -6.81 40.25
N GLU A 245 24.74 -5.67 39.83
CA GLU A 245 26.18 -5.43 39.73
C GLU A 245 26.84 -5.47 41.11
N GLU A 246 26.24 -4.85 42.13
CA GLU A 246 26.72 -4.89 43.51
C GLU A 246 26.71 -6.32 44.09
N LYS A 247 25.70 -7.13 43.72
CA LYS A 247 25.60 -8.55 44.12
C LYS A 247 26.47 -9.48 43.27
N GLY A 248 27.15 -8.98 42.23
CA GLY A 248 27.99 -9.77 41.33
C GLY A 248 27.22 -10.83 40.54
N VAL A 249 25.91 -10.63 40.33
CA VAL A 249 25.04 -11.53 39.56
C VAL A 249 24.76 -10.94 38.18
N ALA A 250 24.62 -11.80 37.17
CA ALA A 250 24.16 -11.35 35.86
C ALA A 250 22.77 -10.73 36.00
N TYR A 251 22.59 -9.51 35.50
CA TYR A 251 21.29 -8.87 35.46
C TYR A 251 20.38 -9.64 34.49
N ASP A 252 19.33 -10.25 35.03
CA ASP A 252 18.28 -10.88 34.24
C ASP A 252 17.18 -9.83 34.01
N GLU A 253 17.01 -9.42 32.75
CA GLU A 253 16.03 -8.39 32.40
C GLU A 253 14.62 -8.99 32.58
N PRO A 254 13.78 -8.43 33.48
CA PRO A 254 12.48 -9.00 33.76
C PRO A 254 11.59 -8.95 32.51
N GLU A 255 10.75 -9.97 32.33
CA GLU A 255 9.74 -9.95 31.26
C GLU A 255 8.82 -8.73 31.45
N ASP A 256 8.79 -7.88 30.42
CA ASP A 256 8.14 -6.58 30.45
C ASP A 256 6.61 -6.72 30.34
N THR A 257 5.99 -7.05 31.47
CA THR A 257 4.54 -7.25 31.59
C THR A 257 3.75 -5.96 31.77
N GLY A 258 4.43 -4.81 31.91
CA GLY A 258 3.81 -3.51 32.13
C GLY A 258 3.09 -2.97 30.90
N ASN A 259 3.50 -3.39 29.70
CA ASN A 259 2.87 -2.98 28.44
C ASN A 259 2.72 -4.17 27.48
N ALA A 260 1.46 -4.58 27.25
CA ALA A 260 1.11 -5.70 26.38
C ALA A 260 1.65 -5.56 24.95
N ILE A 261 1.81 -4.33 24.42
CA ILE A 261 2.36 -4.13 23.08
C ILE A 261 3.86 -4.43 23.08
N ARG A 262 4.58 -3.97 24.11
CA ARG A 262 6.01 -4.20 24.30
C ARG A 262 6.32 -5.68 24.48
N ASP A 263 5.54 -6.37 25.31
CA ASP A 263 5.63 -7.81 25.53
C ASP A 263 5.43 -8.61 24.23
N ASN A 264 4.33 -8.34 23.52
CA ASN A 264 4.06 -8.97 22.22
C ASN A 264 5.20 -8.72 21.22
N LEU A 265 5.72 -7.50 21.15
CA LEU A 265 6.82 -7.15 20.27
C LEU A 265 8.13 -7.89 20.65
N GLY A 266 8.40 -8.04 21.94
CA GLY A 266 9.51 -8.84 22.46
C GLY A 266 9.37 -10.33 22.12
N SER A 267 8.16 -10.90 22.27
CA SER A 267 7.88 -12.29 21.86
C SER A 267 8.09 -12.52 20.36
N LEU A 268 7.69 -11.54 19.53
CA LEU A 268 7.89 -11.56 18.08
C LEU A 268 9.37 -11.39 17.71
N ALA A 269 10.12 -10.56 18.42
CA ALA A 269 11.56 -10.39 18.22
C ALA A 269 12.32 -11.69 18.52
N ARG A 270 11.90 -12.44 19.55
CA ARG A 270 12.43 -13.78 19.85
C ARG A 270 12.12 -14.79 18.74
N ARG A 271 10.91 -14.74 18.16
CA ARG A 271 10.49 -15.64 17.06
C ARG A 271 11.16 -15.30 15.72
N TYR A 272 11.32 -14.01 15.43
CA TYR A 272 11.83 -13.46 14.17
C TYR A 272 12.94 -12.44 14.45
N PRO A 273 14.15 -12.91 14.81
CA PRO A 273 15.26 -12.05 15.15
C PRO A 273 15.73 -11.26 13.92
N ALA A 274 16.09 -9.99 14.13
CA ALA A 274 16.56 -9.10 13.05
C ALA A 274 17.81 -9.67 12.33
N GLU A 275 18.65 -10.40 13.05
CA GLU A 275 19.86 -11.05 12.53
C GLU A 275 19.56 -12.07 11.42
N ARG A 276 18.37 -12.69 11.40
CA ARG A 276 17.98 -13.63 10.35
C ARG A 276 17.79 -12.97 8.98
N MET A 277 17.55 -11.66 8.91
CA MET A 277 17.41 -10.95 7.63
C MET A 277 18.62 -11.15 6.73
N GLY A 278 19.83 -10.95 7.26
CA GLY A 278 21.06 -11.08 6.47
C GLY A 278 21.28 -12.52 5.97
N GLN A 279 20.86 -13.52 6.75
CA GLN A 279 20.95 -14.93 6.36
C GLN A 279 19.97 -15.26 5.23
N ILE A 280 18.74 -14.75 5.32
CA ILE A 280 17.71 -14.91 4.29
C ILE A 280 18.17 -14.26 2.98
N GLU A 281 18.70 -13.04 3.04
CA GLU A 281 19.20 -12.33 1.86
C GLU A 281 20.39 -13.06 1.21
N ALA A 282 21.32 -13.57 2.01
CA ALA A 282 22.44 -14.35 1.51
C ALA A 282 21.99 -15.66 0.85
N GLN A 283 21.00 -16.36 1.43
CA GLN A 283 20.41 -17.56 0.84
C GLN A 283 19.74 -17.26 -0.51
N GLN A 284 18.89 -16.24 -0.56
CA GLN A 284 18.20 -15.85 -1.79
C GLN A 284 19.18 -15.42 -2.90
N GLU A 285 20.25 -14.72 -2.54
CA GLU A 285 21.26 -14.32 -3.51
C GLU A 285 22.04 -15.53 -4.05
N GLN A 286 22.35 -16.51 -3.20
CA GLN A 286 22.95 -17.77 -3.64
C GLN A 286 22.03 -18.54 -4.58
N GLU A 287 20.77 -18.73 -4.21
CA GLU A 287 19.77 -19.41 -5.04
C GLU A 287 19.58 -18.70 -6.39
N ARG A 288 19.51 -17.37 -6.38
CA ARG A 288 19.43 -16.57 -7.60
C ARG A 288 20.65 -16.78 -8.49
N ARG A 289 21.86 -16.71 -7.92
CA ARG A 289 23.11 -16.93 -8.67
C ARG A 289 23.20 -18.36 -9.21
N GLU A 290 22.74 -19.35 -8.45
CA GLU A 290 22.69 -20.74 -8.89
C GLU A 290 21.70 -20.93 -10.04
N ARG A 291 20.53 -20.30 -9.94
CA ARG A 291 19.54 -20.30 -11.02
C ARG A 291 20.07 -19.62 -12.28
N GLU A 292 20.69 -18.44 -12.16
CA GLU A 292 21.32 -17.74 -13.28
C GLU A 292 22.47 -18.57 -13.89
N ARG A 293 23.27 -19.27 -13.07
CA ARG A 293 24.28 -20.22 -13.55
C ARG A 293 23.65 -21.42 -14.25
N ALA A 294 22.55 -21.96 -13.74
CA ALA A 294 21.85 -23.10 -14.33
C ALA A 294 21.19 -22.71 -15.66
N GLU A 295 20.56 -21.54 -15.73
CA GLU A 295 19.96 -20.98 -16.94
C GLU A 295 21.03 -20.68 -18.01
N SER A 296 22.15 -20.07 -17.62
CA SER A 296 23.28 -19.85 -18.53
C SER A 296 23.99 -21.13 -18.95
N ALA A 297 24.09 -22.13 -18.06
CA ALA A 297 24.60 -23.47 -18.41
C ALA A 297 23.65 -24.21 -19.35
N ALA A 298 22.33 -24.08 -19.17
CA ALA A 298 21.32 -24.65 -20.07
C ALA A 298 21.32 -23.95 -21.44
N ALA A 299 21.48 -22.63 -21.49
CA ALA A 299 21.59 -21.87 -22.73
C ALA A 299 22.87 -22.21 -23.51
N ASN A 300 23.96 -22.53 -22.82
CA ASN A 300 25.25 -22.89 -23.40
C ASN A 300 25.46 -24.41 -23.54
N ALA A 301 24.45 -25.23 -23.25
CA ALA A 301 24.56 -26.67 -23.38
C ALA A 301 24.69 -27.04 -24.88
N PRO A 302 25.63 -27.94 -25.25
CA PRO A 302 25.79 -28.38 -26.63
C PRO A 302 24.52 -29.08 -27.10
N SER A 303 23.81 -28.47 -28.05
CA SER A 303 22.64 -29.08 -28.67
C SER A 303 23.06 -29.84 -29.92
N TRP A 304 22.41 -30.96 -30.20
CA TRP A 304 22.74 -31.82 -31.34
C TRP A 304 21.60 -31.75 -32.36
N GLY A 305 21.93 -31.61 -33.63
CA GLY A 305 20.98 -31.69 -34.74
C GLY A 305 21.26 -32.90 -35.60
N VAL A 306 20.26 -33.32 -36.38
CA VAL A 306 20.43 -34.34 -37.42
C VAL A 306 20.15 -33.70 -38.76
N LEU A 307 21.15 -33.57 -39.61
CA LEU A 307 20.97 -33.20 -41.01
C LEU A 307 20.42 -34.41 -41.75
N ALA A 308 19.13 -34.42 -42.07
CA ALA A 308 18.43 -35.57 -42.65
C ALA A 308 18.74 -35.76 -44.15
N ALA A 309 18.71 -34.67 -44.93
CA ALA A 309 19.01 -34.68 -46.36
C ALA A 309 19.24 -33.25 -46.89
N ILE A 310 19.89 -33.16 -48.07
CA ILE A 310 20.10 -31.92 -48.81
C ILE A 310 19.36 -32.01 -50.14
N PHE A 311 18.52 -31.03 -50.45
CA PHE A 311 17.70 -30.97 -51.65
C PHE A 311 18.11 -29.79 -52.55
N ARG A 312 17.99 -29.96 -53.87
CA ARG A 312 18.18 -28.87 -54.86
C ARG A 312 16.88 -28.17 -55.25
N SER A 313 15.74 -28.73 -54.84
CA SER A 313 14.41 -28.21 -55.12
C SER A 313 13.68 -27.96 -53.81
N GLU A 314 13.12 -26.77 -53.66
CA GLU A 314 12.35 -26.37 -52.48
C GLU A 314 11.11 -27.25 -52.29
N GLN A 315 10.40 -27.56 -53.38
CA GLN A 315 9.19 -28.39 -53.34
C GLN A 315 9.48 -29.80 -52.83
N ALA A 316 10.60 -30.39 -53.25
CA ALA A 316 11.01 -31.72 -52.77
C ALA A 316 11.39 -31.69 -51.27
N ALA A 317 12.04 -30.61 -50.85
CA ALA A 317 12.46 -30.43 -49.47
C ALA A 317 11.26 -30.20 -48.52
N GLN A 318 10.28 -29.40 -48.95
CA GLN A 318 9.04 -29.18 -48.22
C GLN A 318 8.19 -30.45 -48.13
N ALA A 319 8.07 -31.23 -49.22
CA ALA A 319 7.35 -32.49 -49.20
C ALA A 319 7.95 -33.48 -48.18
N GLN A 320 9.29 -33.58 -48.13
CA GLN A 320 9.97 -34.45 -47.17
C GLN A 320 9.86 -33.93 -45.73
N LEU A 321 9.89 -32.61 -45.52
CA LEU A 321 9.68 -32.01 -44.21
C LEU A 321 8.27 -32.34 -43.69
N THR A 322 7.24 -32.17 -44.51
CA THR A 322 5.86 -32.50 -44.14
C THR A 322 5.72 -33.97 -43.75
N GLU A 323 6.32 -34.88 -44.50
CA GLU A 323 6.29 -36.32 -44.19
C GLU A 323 6.95 -36.66 -42.84
N LEU A 324 8.06 -35.97 -42.50
CA LEU A 324 8.74 -36.16 -41.22
C LEU A 324 7.98 -35.51 -40.05
N VAL A 325 7.35 -34.35 -40.27
CA VAL A 325 6.50 -33.67 -39.28
C VAL A 325 5.25 -34.50 -39.00
N ASP A 326 4.61 -35.08 -40.02
CA ASP A 326 3.47 -35.98 -39.88
C ASP A 326 3.84 -37.27 -39.11
N ALA A 327 5.10 -37.69 -39.20
CA ALA A 327 5.65 -38.80 -38.42
C ALA A 327 6.09 -38.42 -36.99
N GLY A 328 5.91 -37.16 -36.61
CA GLY A 328 6.18 -36.64 -35.27
C GLY A 328 7.61 -36.15 -35.03
N TYR A 329 8.40 -35.94 -36.09
CA TYR A 329 9.74 -35.35 -35.97
C TYR A 329 9.69 -33.83 -36.08
N ASP A 330 10.39 -33.13 -35.18
CA ASP A 330 10.55 -31.68 -35.23
C ASP A 330 11.69 -31.32 -36.19
N GLY A 331 11.35 -30.63 -37.28
CA GLY A 331 12.23 -30.39 -38.41
C GLY A 331 12.17 -28.95 -38.91
N THR A 332 13.32 -28.44 -39.35
CA THR A 332 13.45 -27.11 -39.95
C THR A 332 14.13 -27.20 -41.31
N LEU A 333 13.74 -26.31 -42.22
CA LEU A 333 14.37 -26.17 -43.53
C LEU A 333 15.28 -24.95 -43.52
N VAL A 334 16.54 -25.12 -43.88
CA VAL A 334 17.52 -24.02 -44.01
C VAL A 334 17.98 -23.95 -45.46
N SER A 335 17.85 -22.79 -46.09
CA SER A 335 18.42 -22.56 -47.43
C SER A 335 19.87 -22.10 -47.32
N GLY A 336 20.72 -22.60 -48.22
CA GLY A 336 22.12 -22.20 -48.34
C GLY A 336 22.51 -21.94 -49.80
N ASP A 337 23.53 -21.12 -50.00
CA ASP A 337 24.14 -20.86 -51.30
C ASP A 337 25.61 -21.29 -51.25
N GLN A 338 25.99 -22.19 -52.15
CA GLN A 338 27.38 -22.59 -52.35
C GLN A 338 27.66 -22.52 -53.84
N ALA A 339 28.64 -21.68 -54.20
CA ALA A 339 29.09 -21.50 -55.57
C ALA A 339 27.97 -21.15 -56.59
N GLY A 340 26.94 -20.40 -56.17
CA GLY A 340 25.87 -19.90 -57.04
C GLY A 340 24.72 -20.89 -57.26
N ALA A 341 24.65 -21.97 -56.48
CA ALA A 341 23.55 -22.92 -56.49
C ALA A 341 22.86 -22.95 -55.11
N VAL A 342 21.54 -22.74 -55.11
CA VAL A 342 20.70 -22.80 -53.91
C VAL A 342 20.44 -24.26 -53.54
N PHE A 343 20.68 -24.62 -52.29
CA PHE A 343 20.33 -25.91 -51.71
C PHE A 343 19.50 -25.73 -50.43
N TYR A 344 18.73 -26.75 -50.10
CA TYR A 344 17.85 -26.78 -48.94
C TYR A 344 18.26 -27.93 -48.03
N GLU A 345 18.69 -27.60 -46.83
CA GLU A 345 19.07 -28.54 -45.78
C GLU A 345 17.87 -28.82 -44.87
N LEU A 346 17.51 -30.09 -44.75
CA LEU A 346 16.49 -30.55 -43.82
C LEU A 346 17.16 -30.97 -42.51
N ARG A 347 16.90 -30.22 -41.43
CA ARG A 347 17.51 -30.44 -40.11
C ARG A 347 16.45 -30.88 -39.11
N LEU A 348 16.76 -31.87 -38.29
CA LEU A 348 15.90 -32.35 -37.21
C LEU A 348 16.54 -32.05 -35.85
N GLY A 349 15.74 -31.66 -34.86
CA GLY A 349 16.22 -31.26 -33.53
C GLY A 349 15.87 -29.81 -33.19
N PRO A 350 16.32 -29.28 -32.03
CA PRO A 350 17.51 -29.69 -31.28
C PRO A 350 17.32 -30.87 -30.32
N PHE A 351 18.33 -31.73 -30.21
CA PHE A 351 18.40 -32.85 -29.27
C PHE A 351 19.38 -32.57 -28.13
N PRO A 352 19.05 -32.95 -26.87
CA PRO A 352 19.89 -32.70 -25.70
C PRO A 352 21.13 -33.62 -25.61
N SER A 353 21.24 -34.66 -26.44
CA SER A 353 22.39 -35.58 -26.43
C SER A 353 22.70 -36.15 -27.81
N SER A 354 23.97 -36.47 -28.07
CA SER A 354 24.43 -37.14 -29.28
C SER A 354 23.77 -38.51 -29.47
N ASP A 355 23.51 -39.24 -28.39
CA ASP A 355 22.89 -40.57 -28.45
C ASP A 355 21.44 -40.51 -28.93
N GLN A 356 20.70 -39.48 -28.52
CA GLN A 356 19.34 -39.27 -29.00
C GLN A 356 19.34 -38.85 -30.48
N ALA A 357 20.25 -37.96 -30.87
CA ALA A 357 20.44 -37.59 -32.27
C ALA A 357 20.81 -38.80 -33.14
N ASN A 358 21.70 -39.68 -32.66
CA ASN A 358 22.06 -40.93 -33.35
C ASN A 358 20.87 -41.88 -33.50
N ARG A 359 20.05 -42.05 -32.45
CA ARG A 359 18.82 -42.87 -32.54
C ARG A 359 17.84 -42.35 -33.57
N VAL A 360 17.64 -41.03 -33.63
CA VAL A 360 16.77 -40.39 -34.62
C VAL A 360 17.37 -40.54 -36.03
N ALA A 361 18.67 -40.32 -36.20
CA ALA A 361 19.36 -40.55 -37.47
C ALA A 361 19.20 -42.00 -37.96
N ASP A 362 19.35 -43.00 -37.08
CA ASP A 362 19.17 -44.40 -37.45
C ASP A 362 17.72 -44.79 -37.76
N ALA A 363 16.75 -44.13 -37.11
CA ALA A 363 15.34 -44.29 -37.41
C ALA A 363 14.98 -43.70 -38.78
N VAL A 364 15.45 -42.48 -39.06
CA VAL A 364 15.21 -41.80 -40.33
C VAL A 364 15.90 -42.52 -41.50
N ARG A 365 17.12 -43.02 -41.29
CA ARG A 365 17.86 -43.82 -42.29
C ARG A 365 17.11 -45.09 -42.68
N ARG A 366 16.49 -45.77 -41.71
CA ARG A 366 15.74 -47.02 -41.95
C ARG A 366 14.33 -46.80 -42.48
N GLY A 367 13.65 -45.76 -42.01
CA GLY A 367 12.25 -45.48 -42.37
C GLY A 367 12.07 -44.79 -43.71
N TYR A 368 12.98 -43.87 -44.06
CA TYR A 368 12.82 -42.96 -45.20
C TYR A 368 13.93 -43.06 -46.24
N GLY A 369 14.90 -43.98 -46.07
CA GLY A 369 16.00 -44.18 -47.01
C GLY A 369 16.96 -42.98 -47.14
N LEU A 370 16.91 -42.03 -46.20
CA LEU A 370 17.75 -40.84 -46.19
C LEU A 370 19.15 -41.16 -45.63
N SER A 371 20.11 -40.26 -45.86
CA SER A 371 21.49 -40.38 -45.34
C SER A 371 21.77 -39.33 -44.26
N PRO A 372 21.21 -39.50 -43.04
CA PRO A 372 21.33 -38.49 -42.00
C PRO A 372 22.73 -38.45 -41.39
N THR A 373 23.20 -37.23 -41.11
CA THR A 373 24.46 -36.94 -40.41
C THR A 373 24.18 -36.17 -39.12
N VAL A 374 24.77 -36.58 -38.01
CA VAL A 374 24.65 -35.88 -36.73
C VAL A 374 25.61 -34.70 -36.72
N ILE A 375 25.09 -33.51 -36.41
CA ILE A 375 25.84 -32.26 -36.34
C ILE A 375 25.72 -31.68 -34.92
N GLN A 376 26.79 -31.09 -34.42
CA GLN A 376 26.73 -30.30 -33.19
C GLN A 376 26.25 -28.89 -33.55
N LEU A 377 25.19 -28.43 -32.90
CA LEU A 377 24.66 -27.08 -33.04
C LEU A 377 25.35 -26.22 -31.98
N GLU A 378 26.18 -25.28 -32.41
CA GLU A 378 26.82 -24.29 -31.53
C GLU A 378 25.75 -23.48 -30.79
N ALA A 379 25.96 -23.27 -29.49
CA ALA A 379 25.10 -22.41 -28.68
C ALA A 379 25.32 -20.95 -29.09
N GLY A 380 24.38 -20.41 -29.85
CA GLY A 380 24.47 -19.07 -30.44
C GLY A 380 24.63 -19.14 -31.95
N GLY A 381 23.57 -18.77 -32.67
CA GLY A 381 23.43 -18.91 -34.12
C GLY A 381 24.68 -18.51 -34.92
N GLY A 382 25.23 -19.50 -35.62
CA GLY A 382 26.34 -19.30 -36.53
C GLY A 382 27.15 -20.58 -36.73
N ALA A 383 26.57 -21.56 -37.43
CA ALA A 383 27.37 -22.68 -37.91
C ALA A 383 28.44 -22.13 -38.87
N LYS A 384 29.72 -22.21 -38.48
CA LYS A 384 30.81 -22.10 -39.45
C LYS A 384 30.87 -23.39 -40.27
N PRO A 385 31.10 -23.28 -41.60
CA PRO A 385 31.04 -24.39 -42.54
C PRO A 385 32.13 -25.43 -42.33
#